data_AF-A0A7X8AQ38-F1
#
_entry.id   AF-A0A7X8AQ38-F1
#
_cell.length_a   1.000
_cell.length_b   1.000
_cell.length_c   1.000
_cell.angle_alpha   90.00
_cell.angle_beta   90.00
_cell.angle_gamma   90.00
#
_symmetry.space_group_name_H-M   'P 1'
#
loop_
_entity.id
_entity.type
_entity.pdbx_description
1 polymer ?
#
loop_
_entity_poly.entity_id
_entity_poly.type
_entity_poly.pdbx_seq_one_letter_code
_entity_poly.pdbx_strand_id
1 'polypeptide(L)'
;MAGARPVRKVVPKKDAPTPRRRAGAPAAEKRTTPVQFVQQSVDELKKVVWPTGRQVQQYFAVVLVFVLFIMAYVVGLDTGFGAALLKLFG
;
A
#
# COMPACT_ATOMS: atom_id res chain seq x y z
N MET A 1 -1.00 5.17 90.01
CA MET A 1 -0.28 4.94 88.74
C MET A 1 -1.27 4.41 87.72
N ALA A 2 -1.53 5.17 86.64
CA ALA A 2 -1.88 4.66 85.30
C ALA A 2 -2.37 5.86 84.46
N GLY A 3 -1.45 6.41 83.67
CA GLY A 3 -1.73 7.53 82.77
C GLY A 3 -2.57 7.09 81.57
N ALA A 4 -3.50 7.95 81.20
CA ALA A 4 -4.22 7.90 79.94
C ALA A 4 -3.29 8.07 78.74
N ARG A 5 -3.58 7.40 77.62
CA ARG A 5 -3.15 7.84 76.29
C ARG A 5 -4.20 7.51 75.22
N PRO A 6 -4.83 8.51 74.58
CA PRO A 6 -5.62 8.28 73.38
C PRO A 6 -4.71 8.09 72.16
N VAL A 7 -4.96 7.04 71.37
CA VAL A 7 -4.24 6.75 70.13
C VAL A 7 -4.71 7.73 69.04
N ARG A 8 -3.84 8.69 68.70
CA ARG A 8 -4.09 9.68 67.64
C ARG A 8 -4.05 8.96 66.28
N LYS A 9 -5.21 8.83 65.61
CA LYS A 9 -5.28 8.43 64.20
C LYS A 9 -4.68 9.54 63.34
N VAL A 10 -3.59 9.24 62.64
CA VAL A 10 -2.97 10.13 61.68
C VAL A 10 -3.82 10.10 60.40
N VAL A 11 -4.56 11.17 60.15
CA VAL A 11 -5.26 11.38 58.88
C VAL A 11 -4.21 11.81 57.84
N PRO A 12 -4.07 11.11 56.70
CA PRO A 12 -3.13 11.54 55.66
C PRO A 12 -3.59 12.88 55.09
N LYS A 13 -2.68 13.86 55.10
CA LYS A 13 -2.90 15.19 54.49
C LYS A 13 -3.15 15.05 53.00
N LYS A 14 -4.19 15.72 52.52
CA LYS A 14 -4.63 15.78 51.14
C LYS A 14 -3.77 16.78 50.36
N ASP A 15 -2.50 16.41 50.11
CA ASP A 15 -1.55 17.21 49.33
C ASP A 15 -1.03 16.44 48.09
N ALA A 16 -1.76 15.42 47.62
CA ALA A 16 -1.48 14.80 46.33
C ALA A 16 -2.19 15.60 45.22
N PRO A 17 -1.48 16.11 44.20
CA PRO A 17 -2.13 16.68 43.04
C PRO A 17 -2.96 15.58 42.38
N THR A 18 -4.29 15.77 42.31
CA THR A 18 -5.18 14.95 41.51
C THR A 18 -4.55 14.78 40.13
N PRO A 19 -4.35 13.56 39.60
CA PRO A 19 -3.91 13.39 38.23
C PRO A 19 -4.98 14.08 37.37
N ARG A 20 -4.61 15.19 36.73
CA ARG A 20 -5.42 15.80 35.69
C ARG A 20 -5.56 14.71 34.64
N ARG A 21 -6.70 13.98 34.67
CA ARG A 21 -7.18 13.23 33.51
C ARG A 21 -7.12 14.27 32.40
N ARG A 22 -6.14 14.13 31.48
CA ARG A 22 -5.96 15.04 30.36
C ARG A 22 -7.35 15.14 29.74
N ALA A 23 -7.97 16.30 29.97
CA ALA A 23 -9.25 16.63 29.39
C ALA A 23 -9.06 16.37 27.90
N GLY A 24 -9.92 15.51 27.36
CA GLY A 24 -9.91 15.20 25.94
C GLY A 24 -9.84 16.52 25.21
N ALA A 25 -8.71 16.79 24.57
CA ALA A 25 -8.70 17.73 23.48
C ALA A 25 -9.82 17.27 22.54
N PRO A 26 -10.69 18.18 22.05
CA PRO A 26 -11.68 17.79 21.08
C PRO A 26 -10.93 17.04 19.99
N ALA A 27 -11.42 15.85 19.64
CA ALA A 27 -10.87 15.06 18.56
C ALA A 27 -10.97 15.92 17.30
N ALA A 28 -9.95 16.75 17.07
CA ALA A 28 -9.74 17.45 15.83
C ALA A 28 -9.74 16.33 14.81
N GLU A 29 -10.80 16.30 14.02
CA GLU A 29 -11.03 15.40 12.91
C GLU A 29 -9.68 15.09 12.28
N LYS A 30 -9.15 13.89 12.58
CA LYS A 30 -7.78 13.52 12.24
C LYS A 30 -7.74 13.43 10.72
N ARG A 31 -7.46 14.55 10.06
CA ARG A 31 -7.22 14.59 8.62
C ARG A 31 -6.08 13.61 8.36
N THR A 32 -6.35 12.56 7.59
CA THR A 32 -5.33 11.62 7.16
C THR A 32 -4.18 12.42 6.56
N THR A 33 -3.03 12.37 7.20
CA THR A 33 -1.85 13.06 6.68
C THR A 33 -1.35 12.30 5.45
N PRO A 34 -0.70 12.96 4.47
CA PRO A 34 -0.17 12.28 3.28
C PRO A 34 0.72 11.07 3.62
N VAL A 35 1.44 11.14 4.75
CA VAL A 35 2.27 10.05 5.28
C VAL A 35 1.42 8.82 5.68
N GLN A 36 0.27 9.04 6.34
CA GLN A 36 -0.65 7.96 6.71
C GLN A 36 -1.29 7.31 5.48
N PHE A 37 -1.61 8.09 4.45
CA PHE A 37 -2.16 7.57 3.19
C PHE A 37 -1.17 6.65 2.45
N VAL A 38 0.12 7.01 2.41
CA VAL A 38 1.16 6.14 1.81
C VAL A 38 1.31 4.84 2.59
N GLN A 39 1.28 4.89 3.93
CA GLN A 39 1.33 3.70 4.77
C GLN A 39 0.14 2.77 4.49
N GLN A 40 -1.07 3.32 4.41
CA GLN A 40 -2.28 2.58 4.04
C GLN A 40 -2.18 1.99 2.63
N SER A 41 -1.62 2.72 1.66
CA SER A 41 -1.43 2.25 0.29
C SER A 41 -0.46 1.08 0.20
N VAL A 42 0.63 1.10 0.96
CA VAL A 42 1.60 -0.01 1.04
C VAL A 42 0.94 -1.24 1.68
N ASP A 43 0.14 -1.06 2.71
CA ASP A 43 -0.58 -2.18 3.35
C ASP A 43 -1.63 -2.80 2.44
N GLU A 44 -2.25 -2.03 1.55
CA GLU A 44 -3.14 -2.54 0.50
C GLU A 44 -2.36 -3.20 -0.65
N LEU A 45 -1.21 -2.62 -1.05
CA LEU A 45 -0.33 -3.20 -2.08
C LEU A 45 0.23 -4.57 -1.68
N LYS A 46 0.42 -4.83 -0.39
CA LYS A 46 0.82 -6.15 0.12
C LYS A 46 -0.25 -7.22 -0.10
N LYS A 47 -1.53 -6.82 -0.24
CA LYS A 47 -2.64 -7.74 -0.54
C LYS A 47 -2.71 -8.08 -2.03
N VAL A 48 -2.02 -7.32 -2.87
CA VAL A 48 -1.92 -7.63 -4.30
C VAL A 48 -1.10 -8.91 -4.43
N VAL A 49 -1.69 -9.91 -5.09
CA VAL A 49 -1.01 -11.17 -5.35
C VAL A 49 0.02 -10.92 -6.43
N TRP A 50 1.30 -10.85 -6.03
CA TRP A 50 2.39 -10.69 -6.97
C TRP A 50 2.65 -12.00 -7.70
N PRO A 51 2.68 -11.98 -9.04
CA PRO A 51 2.94 -13.17 -9.82
C PRO A 51 4.36 -13.69 -9.56
N THR A 52 4.53 -15.00 -9.64
CA THR A 52 5.87 -15.60 -9.57
C THR A 52 6.67 -15.20 -10.81
N GLY A 53 8.01 -15.17 -10.72
CA GLY A 53 8.87 -14.87 -11.88
C GLY A 53 8.58 -15.76 -13.09
N ARG A 54 8.15 -17.01 -12.85
CA ARG A 54 7.73 -17.94 -13.91
C ARG A 54 6.46 -17.50 -14.62
N GLN A 55 5.44 -17.01 -13.90
CA GLN A 55 4.22 -16.48 -14.52
C GLN A 55 4.53 -15.26 -15.38
N VAL A 56 5.37 -14.34 -14.89
CA VAL A 56 5.81 -13.17 -15.66
C VAL A 56 6.51 -13.60 -16.95
N GLN A 57 7.46 -14.54 -16.86
CA GLN A 57 8.14 -15.08 -18.05
C GLN A 57 7.18 -15.73 -19.04
N GLN A 58 6.19 -16.48 -18.56
CA GLN A 58 5.22 -17.16 -19.42
C GLN A 58 4.33 -16.15 -20.15
N TYR A 59 3.77 -15.17 -19.44
CA TYR A 59 2.97 -14.11 -20.06
C TYR A 59 3.80 -13.28 -21.04
N PHE A 60 5.04 -12.94 -20.69
CA PHE A 60 5.97 -12.26 -21.57
C PHE A 60 6.27 -13.08 -22.84
N ALA A 61 6.59 -14.36 -22.71
CA ALA A 61 6.90 -15.22 -23.85
C ALA A 61 5.71 -15.39 -24.80
N VAL A 62 4.50 -15.54 -24.28
CA VAL A 62 3.28 -15.62 -25.10
C VAL A 62 3.08 -14.34 -25.91
N VAL A 63 3.21 -13.17 -25.28
CA VAL A 63 3.10 -11.88 -25.97
C VAL A 63 4.21 -11.73 -27.02
N LEU A 64 5.45 -12.11 -26.69
CA LEU A 64 6.57 -12.03 -27.61
C LEU A 64 6.33 -12.87 -28.87
N VAL A 65 5.89 -14.12 -28.73
CA VAL A 65 5.56 -15.00 -29.86
C VAL A 65 4.42 -14.42 -30.70
N PHE A 66 3.38 -13.89 -30.05
CA PHE A 66 2.27 -13.28 -30.75
C PHE A 66 2.69 -12.06 -31.59
N VAL A 67 3.49 -11.16 -31.02
CA VAL A 67 4.00 -9.98 -31.72
C VAL A 67 4.90 -10.37 -32.89
N LEU A 68 5.79 -11.38 -32.71
CA LEU A 68 6.63 -11.90 -33.80
C LEU A 68 5.80 -12.50 -34.93
N PHE A 69 4.71 -13.20 -34.62
CA PHE A 69 3.81 -13.76 -35.62
C PHE A 69 3.15 -12.67 -36.47
N ILE A 70 2.63 -11.62 -35.83
CA ILE A 70 2.04 -10.48 -36.55
C ILE A 70 3.08 -9.76 -37.40
N MET A 71 4.30 -9.55 -36.88
CA MET A 71 5.39 -8.99 -37.66
C MET A 71 5.71 -9.83 -38.89
N ALA A 72 5.83 -11.15 -38.73
CA ALA A 72 6.10 -12.06 -39.85
C ALA A 72 4.98 -12.03 -40.90
N TYR A 73 3.72 -11.99 -40.46
CA TYR A 73 2.56 -11.86 -41.34
C TYR A 73 2.59 -10.55 -42.13
N VAL A 74 2.82 -9.42 -41.46
CA VAL A 74 2.92 -8.10 -42.10
C VAL A 74 4.07 -8.08 -43.10
N VAL A 75 5.26 -8.56 -42.73
CA VAL A 75 6.40 -8.64 -43.67
C VAL A 75 6.08 -9.50 -44.89
N GLY A 76 5.43 -10.65 -44.70
CA GLY A 76 5.01 -11.52 -45.79
C GLY A 76 4.02 -10.84 -46.73
N LEU A 77 3.05 -10.10 -46.17
CA LEU A 77 2.10 -9.33 -46.97
C LEU A 77 2.77 -8.15 -47.66
N ASP A 78 3.57 -7.34 -46.97
CA ASP A 78 4.22 -6.15 -47.52
C ASP A 78 5.13 -6.52 -48.70
N THR A 79 5.88 -7.62 -48.58
CA THR A 79 6.70 -8.15 -49.68
C THR A 79 5.84 -8.69 -50.83
N GLY A 80 4.75 -9.39 -50.53
CA GLY A 80 3.81 -9.90 -51.52
C GLY A 80 3.09 -8.80 -52.30
N PHE A 81 2.53 -7.82 -51.59
CA PHE A 81 1.86 -6.65 -52.18
C PHE A 81 2.84 -5.76 -52.90
N GLY A 82 4.03 -5.51 -52.36
CA GLY A 82 5.08 -4.77 -53.05
C GLY A 82 5.46 -5.41 -54.38
N ALA A 83 5.67 -6.73 -54.41
CA ALA A 83 5.94 -7.46 -55.64
C ALA A 83 4.76 -7.46 -56.62
N ALA A 84 3.53 -7.58 -56.12
CA ALA A 84 2.32 -7.54 -56.95
C ALA A 84 2.10 -6.16 -57.59
N LEU A 85 2.28 -5.09 -56.83
CA LEU A 85 2.17 -3.71 -57.31
C LEU A 85 3.21 -3.42 -58.41
N LEU A 86 4.47 -3.83 -58.20
CA LEU A 86 5.52 -3.69 -59.21
C LEU A 86 5.19 -4.43 -60.52
N LYS A 87 4.53 -5.58 -60.45
CA LYS A 87 4.11 -6.34 -61.64
C LYS A 87 2.88 -5.77 -62.35
N LEU A 88 2.02 -5.05 -61.62
CA LEU A 88 0.75 -4.53 -62.15
C LEU A 88 0.87 -3.10 -62.68
N PHE A 89 1.72 -2.28 -62.06
CA PHE A 89 1.84 -0.85 -62.35
C PHE A 89 3.24 -0.42 -62.80
N GLY A 90 4.19 -1.36 -62.87
CA GLY A 90 5.55 -1.16 -63.39
C GLY A 90 5.72 -1.69 -64.80
#